data_AF-A0A6A9T3Z4-F1
#
_entry.id   AF-A0A6A9T3Z4-F1
#
_cell.length_a   1.000
_cell.length_b   1.000
_cell.length_c   1.000
_cell.angle_alpha   90.00
_cell.angle_beta   90.00
_cell.angle_gamma   90.00
#
_symmetry.space_group_name_H-M   'P 1'
#
loop_
_entity.id
_entity.type
_entity.pdbx_description
1 polymer ?
#
loop_
_entity_poly.entity_id
_entity_poly.type
_entity_poly.pdbx_seq_one_letter_code
_entity_poly.pdbx_strand_id
1 'polypeptide(L)'
;MLEAIAEAAPSTGTLALVVLAFLAGATAPTYYAQERLRGFGRAVASRLPYKPPAGMETGEAMEAATQAAVEQQTIEEDENAER
;
A
#
# COMPACT_ATOMS: atom_id res chain seq x y z
N MET A 1 -14.88 15.20 34.56
CA MET A 1 -14.90 15.11 33.08
C MET A 1 -13.77 15.92 32.46
N LEU A 2 -13.61 17.22 32.77
CA LEU A 2 -12.52 18.05 32.24
C LEU A 2 -11.11 17.53 32.60
N GLU A 3 -10.92 17.00 33.81
CA GLU A 3 -9.63 16.45 34.24
C GLU A 3 -9.23 15.18 33.46
N ALA A 4 -10.18 14.31 33.14
CA ALA A 4 -9.94 13.10 32.34
C ALA A 4 -9.54 13.42 30.89
N ILE A 5 -10.01 14.56 30.36
CA ILE A 5 -9.63 15.05 29.02
C ILE A 5 -8.21 15.62 29.04
N ALA A 6 -7.81 16.29 30.14
CA ALA A 6 -6.47 16.83 30.30
C ALA A 6 -5.42 15.72 30.46
N GLU A 7 -5.75 14.62 31.13
CA GLU A 7 -4.85 13.47 31.29
C GLU A 7 -4.71 12.64 30.01
N ALA A 8 -5.74 12.61 29.17
CA ALA A 8 -5.70 12.01 27.84
C ALA A 8 -5.12 12.94 26.76
N ALA A 9 -4.66 14.14 27.13
CA ALA A 9 -4.16 15.11 26.16
C ALA A 9 -2.86 14.59 25.51
N PRO A 10 -2.77 14.60 24.17
CA PRO A 10 -1.56 14.17 23.48
C PRO A 10 -0.39 15.07 23.88
N SER A 11 0.79 14.47 24.03
CA SER A 11 2.01 15.24 24.30
C SER A 11 2.26 16.27 23.18
N THR A 12 2.95 17.35 23.50
CA THR A 12 3.33 18.37 22.50
C THR A 12 4.08 17.75 21.31
N GLY A 13 4.91 16.73 21.54
CA GLY A 13 5.61 16.01 20.48
C GLY A 13 4.65 15.23 19.56
N THR A 14 3.66 14.57 20.14
CA THR A 14 2.59 13.88 19.37
C THR A 14 1.79 14.88 18.55
N LEU A 15 1.43 16.03 19.13
CA LEU A 15 0.70 17.09 18.44
C LEU A 15 1.52 17.66 17.27
N ALA A 16 2.82 17.91 17.48
CA ALA A 16 3.73 18.38 16.44
C ALA A 16 3.85 17.38 15.29
N LEU A 17 3.95 16.07 15.57
CA LEU A 17 3.96 15.03 14.55
C LEU A 17 2.66 15.01 13.73
N VAL A 18 1.50 15.15 14.39
CA VAL A 18 0.20 15.19 13.71
C VAL A 18 0.11 16.41 12.78
N VAL A 19 0.52 17.59 13.26
CA VAL A 19 0.53 18.81 12.44
C VAL A 19 1.48 18.67 11.24
N LEU A 20 2.68 18.12 11.44
CA LEU A 20 3.63 17.89 10.36
C LEU A 20 3.10 16.88 9.34
N ALA A 21 2.48 15.79 9.78
CA ALA A 21 1.86 14.81 8.89
C ALA A 21 0.72 15.42 8.07
N PHE A 22 -0.11 16.26 8.69
CA PHE A 22 -1.18 16.99 8.01
C PHE A 22 -0.63 17.94 6.94
N LEU A 23 0.37 18.76 7.27
CA LEU A 23 0.99 19.68 6.30
C LEU A 23 1.68 18.94 5.16
N ALA A 24 2.37 17.83 5.47
CA ALA A 24 2.97 16.96 4.45
C ALA A 24 1.92 16.35 3.51
N GLY A 25 0.76 15.94 4.05
CA GLY A 25 -0.36 15.44 3.26
C GLY A 25 -1.03 16.54 2.42
N ALA A 26 -1.29 17.71 2.99
CA ALA A 26 -1.96 18.83 2.33
C ALA A 26 -1.14 19.44 1.19
N THR A 27 0.20 19.35 1.27
CA THR A 27 1.11 19.87 0.25
C THR A 27 1.38 18.87 -0.89
N ALA A 28 1.03 17.60 -0.73
CA ALA A 28 1.22 16.58 -1.75
C ALA A 28 -0.02 16.51 -2.66
N PRO A 29 0.09 16.83 -3.97
CA PRO A 29 -1.03 16.61 -4.88
C PRO A 29 -1.40 15.13 -4.91
N THR A 30 -2.70 14.84 -4.85
CA THR A 30 -3.24 13.47 -4.69
C THR A 30 -2.66 12.48 -5.69
N TYR A 31 -2.47 12.89 -6.94
CA TYR A 31 -1.86 12.08 -7.99
C TYR A 31 -0.44 11.61 -7.64
N TYR A 32 0.43 12.53 -7.19
CA TYR A 32 1.80 12.17 -6.83
C TYR A 32 1.88 11.38 -5.53
N ALA A 33 0.93 11.58 -4.61
CA ALA A 33 0.84 10.77 -3.40
C ALA A 33 0.52 9.31 -3.74
N GLN A 34 -0.41 9.06 -4.67
CA GLN A 34 -0.75 7.72 -5.13
C GLN A 34 0.45 7.03 -5.82
N GLU A 35 1.17 7.75 -6.67
CA GLU A 35 2.35 7.19 -7.34
C GLU A 35 3.45 6.82 -6.34
N ARG A 36 3.68 7.68 -5.34
CA ARG A 36 4.62 7.38 -4.24
C ARG A 36 4.19 6.17 -3.41
N LEU A 37 2.90 6.02 -3.14
CA LEU A 37 2.37 4.86 -2.41
C LEU A 37 2.53 3.56 -3.22
N ARG A 38 2.25 3.59 -4.53
CA ARG A 38 2.49 2.45 -5.43
C ARG A 38 3.97 2.07 -5.48
N GLY A 39 4.85 3.04 -5.65
CA GLY A 39 6.30 2.83 -5.67
C GLY A 39 6.85 2.32 -4.34
N PHE A 40 6.43 2.91 -3.23
CA PHE A 40 6.79 2.45 -1.89
C PHE A 40 6.29 1.03 -1.62
N GLY A 41 5.04 0.72 -2.00
CA GLY A 41 4.48 -0.62 -1.89
C GLY A 41 5.31 -1.68 -2.63
N ARG A 42 5.72 -1.39 -3.88
CA ARG A 42 6.61 -2.27 -4.64
C ARG A 42 7.98 -2.45 -3.96
N ALA A 43 8.54 -1.39 -3.40
CA ALA A 43 9.83 -1.44 -2.70
C ALA A 43 9.78 -2.21 -1.37
N VAL A 44 8.66 -2.15 -0.65
CA VAL A 44 8.43 -2.96 0.55
C VAL A 44 8.19 -4.42 0.17
N ALA A 45 7.34 -4.66 -0.84
CA ALA A 45 7.00 -6.01 -1.30
C ALA A 45 8.24 -6.77 -1.79
N SER A 46 9.19 -6.10 -2.46
CA SER A 46 10.43 -6.74 -2.92
C SER A 46 11.36 -7.18 -1.78
N ARG A 47 11.12 -6.73 -0.55
CA ARG A 47 11.89 -7.16 0.64
C ARG A 47 11.21 -8.27 1.44
N LEU A 48 9.98 -8.63 1.11
CA LEU A 48 9.31 -9.74 1.78
C LEU A 48 9.93 -11.06 1.33
N PRO A 49 10.27 -11.97 2.26
CA PRO A 49 10.78 -13.28 1.89
C PRO A 49 9.68 -14.06 1.16
N TYR A 50 9.92 -14.35 -0.12
CA TYR A 50 9.00 -15.15 -0.92
C TYR A 50 9.10 -16.63 -0.51
N LYS A 51 7.95 -17.25 -0.22
CA LYS A 51 7.86 -18.68 0.02
C LYS A 51 6.99 -19.29 -1.09
N PRO A 52 7.54 -20.17 -1.93
CA PRO A 52 6.76 -20.81 -2.97
C PRO A 52 5.68 -21.73 -2.36
N PRO A 53 4.59 -21.97 -3.09
CA PRO A 53 3.60 -22.98 -2.73
C PRO A 53 4.23 -24.36 -2.52
N ALA A 54 3.61 -25.19 -1.67
CA ALA A 54 4.12 -26.52 -1.40
C ALA A 54 4.16 -27.37 -2.68
N GLY A 55 5.33 -27.97 -2.97
CA GLY A 55 5.51 -28.83 -4.13
C GLY A 55 5.90 -28.12 -5.43
N MET A 56 6.10 -26.80 -5.42
CA MET A 56 6.61 -26.03 -6.56
C MET A 56 7.99 -25.44 -6.26
N GLU A 57 8.85 -25.43 -7.27
CA GLU A 57 10.10 -24.69 -7.22
C GLU A 57 9.86 -23.18 -7.36
N THR A 58 10.79 -22.37 -6.86
CA THR A 58 10.61 -20.91 -6.79
C THR A 58 10.37 -20.28 -8.17
N GLY A 59 11.09 -20.74 -9.20
CA GLY A 59 10.95 -20.23 -10.57
C GLY A 59 9.58 -20.55 -11.17
N GLU A 60 9.14 -21.80 -11.03
CA GLU A 60 7.84 -22.27 -11.51
C GLU A 60 6.68 -21.52 -10.82
N ALA A 61 6.80 -21.31 -9.51
CA ALA A 61 5.80 -20.56 -8.76
C ALA A 61 5.70 -19.08 -9.17
N MET A 62 6.83 -18.44 -9.52
CA MET A 62 6.82 -17.06 -10.02
C MET A 62 6.28 -16.95 -11.45
N GLU A 63 6.59 -17.93 -12.31
CA GLU A 63 6.06 -17.98 -13.67
C GLU A 63 4.53 -18.15 -13.65
N ALA A 64 4.03 -19.10 -12.84
CA ALA A 64 2.60 -19.30 -12.64
C ALA A 64 1.89 -18.05 -12.09
N ALA A 65 2.50 -17.35 -11.11
CA ALA A 65 1.95 -16.12 -10.57
C ALA A 65 1.90 -14.98 -11.61
N THR A 66 2.91 -14.91 -12.49
CA THR A 66 2.96 -13.91 -13.57
C THR A 66 1.89 -14.18 -14.62
N GLN A 67 1.70 -15.45 -15.00
CA GLN A 67 0.70 -15.85 -15.97
C GLN A 67 -0.72 -15.59 -15.46
N ALA A 68 -1.01 -15.94 -14.20
CA ALA A 68 -2.31 -15.67 -13.57
C ALA A 68 -2.63 -14.16 -13.50
N ALA A 69 -1.62 -13.31 -13.27
CA ALA A 69 -1.81 -11.86 -13.26
C ALA A 69 -2.14 -11.29 -14.64
N VAL A 70 -1.55 -11.84 -15.71
CA VAL A 70 -1.87 -11.46 -17.09
C VAL A 70 -3.29 -11.90 -17.46
N GLU A 71 -3.68 -13.13 -17.10
CA GLU A 71 -5.03 -13.64 -17.35
C GLU A 71 -6.10 -12.79 -16.66
N GLN A 72 -5.89 -12.39 -15.40
CA GLN A 72 -6.81 -11.49 -14.69
C GLN A 72 -6.95 -10.13 -15.39
N GLN A 73 -5.85 -9.55 -15.88
CA GLN A 73 -5.90 -8.29 -16.64
C GLN A 73 -6.71 -8.44 -17.93
N THR A 74 -6.54 -9.54 -18.66
CA THR A 74 -7.29 -9.78 -19.90
C THR A 74 -8.79 -9.95 -19.66
N ILE A 75 -9.18 -10.63 -18.57
CA ILE A 75 -10.59 -10.81 -18.21
C ILE A 75 -11.24 -9.46 -17.84
N GLU A 76 -10.53 -8.62 -17.08
CA GLU A 76 -11.02 -7.28 -16.72
C GLU A 76 -11.14 -6.35 -17.94
N GLU A 77 -10.23 -6.45 -18.91
CA GLU A 77 -10.30 -5.69 -20.17
C GLU A 77 -11.50 -6.10 -21.02
N ASP A 78 -11.72 -7.41 -21.18
CA ASP A 78 -12.85 -7.95 -21.95
C ASP A 78 -14.20 -7.60 -21.29
N GLU A 79 -14.33 -7.71 -19.97
CA GLU A 79 -15.57 -7.34 -19.26
C GLU A 79 -15.89 -5.85 -19.40
N ASN A 80 -14.87 -4.99 -19.43
CA ASN A 80 -15.05 -3.55 -19.56
C ASN A 80 -15.36 -3.13 -21.02
N ALA A 81 -15.02 -3.96 -22.01
CA ALA A 81 -15.36 -3.74 -23.41
C ALA A 81 -16.82 -4.09 -23.76
N GLU A 82 -17.47 -4.93 -22.93
CA GLU A 82 -18.88 -5.33 -23.10
C GLU A 82 -19.88 -4.42 -22.38
N ARG A 83 -19.41 -3.39 -21.65
CA ARG A 83 -20.24 -2.38 -20.94
C ARG A 83 -20.37 -1.08 -21.72
#